data_AF-A0A819YN22-F1
#
_entry.id   AF-A0A819YN22-F1
#
_cell.length_a   1.000
_cell.length_b   1.000
_cell.length_c   1.000
_cell.angle_alpha   90.00
_cell.angle_beta   90.00
_cell.angle_gamma   90.00
#
_symmetry.space_group_name_H-M   'P 1'
#
loop_
_entity.id
_entity.type
_entity.pdbx_description
1 polymer ?
#
loop_
_entity_poly.entity_id
_entity_poly.type
_entity_poly.pdbx_seq_one_letter_code
_entity_poly.pdbx_strand_id
1 'polypeptide(L)'
;MKHPLYLTTLHTLTISFAEHISSFDIIFSPIFDLSTFKYCKSEYQPFFDYFTNYASSPIEYLIINGRFQFSSFHNLLSCLPKLQHLSINSLVDDYYYQKNKKLSPIQLKYLKYVSLKLDCVYFDEFEKIIKEFFHHIQILHLTTVRGETYLDAKR
;
A
#
# COMPACT_ATOMS: atom_id res chain seq x y z
N MET A 1 -26.90 13.60 3.67
CA MET A 1 -26.83 12.47 4.63
C MET A 1 -25.91 12.89 5.77
N LYS A 2 -26.34 12.75 7.03
CA LYS A 2 -25.54 13.13 8.21
C LYS A 2 -24.46 12.07 8.42
N HIS A 3 -23.19 12.45 8.33
CA HIS A 3 -22.07 11.58 8.74
C HIS A 3 -22.24 11.20 10.22
N PRO A 4 -22.08 9.93 10.61
CA PRO A 4 -22.04 9.57 12.02
C PRO A 4 -20.77 10.14 12.65
N LEU A 5 -20.94 11.21 13.44
CA LEU A 5 -19.95 11.99 14.19
C LEU A 5 -19.24 11.21 15.33
N TYR A 6 -19.24 9.87 15.32
CA TYR A 6 -18.95 9.09 16.53
C TYR A 6 -17.49 8.61 16.68
N LEU A 7 -16.59 8.93 15.75
CA LEU A 7 -15.19 8.45 15.76
C LEU A 7 -14.15 9.58 15.64
N THR A 8 -14.46 10.77 16.16
CA THR A 8 -13.57 11.95 16.03
C THR A 8 -12.21 11.80 16.72
N THR A 9 -12.09 10.90 17.71
CA THR A 9 -10.86 10.64 18.46
C THR A 9 -10.10 9.39 17.98
N LEU A 10 -10.58 8.72 16.92
CA LEU A 10 -9.98 7.47 16.47
C LEU A 10 -8.67 7.74 15.71
N HIS A 11 -7.53 7.49 16.35
CA HIS A 11 -6.19 7.68 15.75
C HIS A 11 -5.60 6.40 15.16
N THR A 12 -6.06 5.25 15.63
CA THR A 12 -5.52 3.93 15.32
C THR A 12 -6.67 2.97 15.11
N LEU A 13 -6.56 2.14 14.07
CA LEU A 13 -7.52 1.09 13.75
C LEU A 13 -6.73 -0.09 13.21
N THR A 14 -6.99 -1.25 13.80
CA THR A 14 -6.53 -2.53 13.30
C THR A 14 -7.76 -3.27 12.81
N ILE A 15 -7.76 -3.65 11.54
CA ILE A 15 -8.86 -4.41 10.94
C ILE A 15 -8.37 -5.82 10.64
N SER A 16 -9.06 -6.77 11.25
CA SER A 16 -8.84 -8.20 11.06
C SER A 16 -10.14 -8.82 10.58
N PHE A 17 -10.09 -9.56 9.48
CA PHE A 17 -11.24 -10.27 8.93
C PHE A 17 -11.06 -11.77 9.11
N ALA A 18 -12.11 -12.45 9.56
CA ALA A 18 -12.12 -13.91 9.69
C ALA A 18 -12.36 -14.61 8.34
N GLU A 19 -12.99 -13.92 7.40
CA GLU A 19 -13.37 -14.44 6.08
C GLU A 19 -13.11 -13.41 4.98
N HIS A 20 -13.16 -13.88 3.73
CA HIS A 20 -13.00 -13.04 2.55
C HIS A 20 -14.14 -12.00 2.44
N ILE A 21 -13.77 -10.73 2.30
CA ILE A 21 -14.74 -9.64 2.08
C ILE A 21 -14.70 -9.17 0.64
N SER A 22 -15.85 -9.30 -0.04
CA SER A 22 -16.06 -8.82 -1.41
C SER A 22 -16.30 -7.31 -1.52
N SER A 23 -16.65 -6.64 -0.42
CA SER A 23 -17.07 -5.23 -0.40
C SER A 23 -16.13 -4.35 0.42
N PHE A 24 -14.84 -4.42 0.12
CA PHE A 24 -13.81 -3.67 0.85
C PHE A 24 -14.08 -2.15 0.86
N ASP A 25 -14.54 -1.61 -0.26
CA ASP A 25 -14.84 -0.18 -0.41
C ASP A 25 -15.90 0.32 0.56
N ILE A 26 -16.94 -0.47 0.80
CA ILE A 26 -18.04 -0.08 1.68
C ILE A 26 -17.56 0.09 3.13
N ILE A 27 -16.59 -0.74 3.53
CA ILE A 27 -16.05 -0.74 4.90
C ILE A 27 -14.97 0.33 5.05
N PHE A 28 -14.06 0.45 4.08
CA PHE A 28 -12.87 1.28 4.22
C PHE A 28 -13.06 2.71 3.73
N SER A 29 -13.99 2.98 2.81
CA SER A 29 -14.29 4.34 2.34
C SER A 29 -14.54 5.30 3.51
N PRO A 30 -15.47 5.00 4.45
CA PRO A 30 -15.75 5.93 5.55
C PRO A 30 -14.58 6.08 6.53
N ILE A 31 -13.70 5.07 6.61
CA ILE A 31 -12.54 5.04 7.51
C ILE A 31 -11.42 5.92 6.96
N PHE A 32 -11.17 5.84 5.65
CA PHE A 32 -10.13 6.61 4.98
C PHE A 32 -10.43 8.12 4.96
N ASP A 33 -11.71 8.48 5.07
CA ASP A 33 -12.18 9.87 5.15
C ASP A 33 -12.09 10.47 6.58
N LEU A 34 -11.78 9.67 7.61
CA LEU A 34 -11.68 10.16 8.99
C LEU A 34 -10.43 11.04 9.16
N SER A 35 -10.62 12.35 9.33
CA SER A 35 -9.55 13.36 9.40
C SER A 35 -8.47 13.12 10.47
N THR A 36 -8.80 12.40 11.55
CA THR A 36 -7.89 12.10 12.67
C THR A 36 -7.20 10.76 12.57
N PHE A 37 -7.49 9.99 11.52
CA PHE A 37 -7.06 8.62 11.35
C PHE A 37 -5.67 8.53 10.71
N LYS A 38 -4.65 8.30 11.53
CA LYS A 38 -3.24 8.34 11.11
C LYS A 38 -2.60 6.97 10.92
N TYR A 39 -3.08 5.95 11.64
CA TYR A 39 -2.48 4.61 11.62
C TYR A 39 -3.51 3.56 11.20
N CYS A 40 -3.20 2.85 10.12
CA CYS A 40 -3.99 1.76 9.58
C CYS A 40 -3.17 0.47 9.52
N LYS A 41 -3.70 -0.60 10.10
CA LYS A 41 -3.14 -1.95 9.99
C LYS A 41 -4.21 -2.92 9.48
N SER A 42 -3.89 -3.64 8.42
CA SER A 42 -4.71 -4.71 7.85
C SER A 42 -3.99 -6.04 7.95
N GLU A 43 -4.66 -7.05 8.51
CA GLU A 43 -4.15 -8.43 8.59
C GLU A 43 -4.52 -9.28 7.35
N TYR A 44 -5.24 -8.70 6.38
CA TYR A 44 -5.82 -9.44 5.26
C TYR A 44 -5.29 -8.94 3.91
N GLN A 45 -5.51 -9.70 2.82
CA GLN A 45 -5.25 -9.26 1.44
C GLN A 45 -6.29 -8.22 1.05
N PRO A 46 -5.94 -6.94 0.94
CA PRO A 46 -6.93 -5.94 0.63
C PRO A 46 -7.03 -5.86 -0.89
N PHE A 47 -8.23 -6.02 -1.44
CA PHE A 47 -8.48 -5.78 -2.86
C PHE A 47 -8.49 -4.28 -3.09
N PHE A 48 -7.30 -3.70 -3.24
CA PHE A 48 -7.13 -2.26 -3.44
C PHE A 48 -7.45 -1.80 -4.87
N ASP A 49 -7.85 -2.72 -5.75
CA ASP A 49 -8.21 -2.44 -7.14
C ASP A 49 -9.38 -1.45 -7.26
N TYR A 50 -10.13 -1.25 -6.19
CA TYR A 50 -11.30 -0.37 -6.15
C TYR A 50 -11.05 1.02 -5.55
N PHE A 51 -9.80 1.37 -5.20
CA PHE A 51 -9.43 2.69 -4.66
C PHE A 51 -9.36 3.79 -5.72
N THR A 52 -10.38 3.88 -6.58
CA THR A 52 -10.35 4.75 -7.76
C THR A 52 -10.96 6.13 -7.53
N ASN A 53 -11.51 6.45 -6.36
CA ASN A 53 -12.23 7.72 -6.14
C ASN A 53 -12.14 8.30 -4.71
N TYR A 54 -11.14 7.92 -3.91
CA TYR A 54 -11.08 8.37 -2.51
C TYR A 54 -10.52 9.79 -2.36
N ALA A 55 -11.09 10.53 -1.40
CA ALA A 55 -10.51 11.78 -0.94
C ALA A 55 -9.12 11.50 -0.35
N SER A 56 -8.25 12.50 -0.41
CA SER A 56 -6.91 12.47 0.17
C SER A 56 -6.97 12.07 1.65
N SER A 57 -6.59 10.83 1.95
CA SER A 57 -6.68 10.26 3.29
C SER A 57 -5.56 10.81 4.18
N PRO A 58 -5.83 11.06 5.48
CA PRO A 58 -4.83 11.58 6.41
C PRO A 58 -3.89 10.52 6.97
N ILE A 59 -3.98 9.26 6.53
CA ILE A 59 -3.15 8.16 7.00
C ILE A 59 -1.67 8.48 6.78
N GLU A 60 -0.91 8.34 7.87
CA GLU A 60 0.54 8.53 7.94
C GLU A 60 1.29 7.20 8.03
N TYR A 61 0.66 6.16 8.60
CA TYR A 61 1.23 4.83 8.81
C TYR A 61 0.30 3.75 8.27
N LEU A 62 0.78 2.96 7.31
CA LEU A 62 0.06 1.84 6.73
C LEU A 62 0.86 0.54 6.87
N ILE A 63 0.24 -0.47 7.47
CA ILE A 63 0.77 -1.83 7.56
C ILE A 63 -0.21 -2.81 6.93
N ILE A 64 0.25 -3.56 5.94
CA ILE A 64 -0.49 -4.62 5.26
C ILE A 64 0.23 -5.93 5.53
N ASN A 65 -0.34 -6.74 6.41
CA ASN A 65 0.21 -8.04 6.80
C ASN A 65 -0.26 -9.19 5.89
N GLY A 66 -1.13 -8.90 4.91
CA GLY A 66 -1.58 -9.83 3.89
C GLY A 66 -0.77 -9.80 2.59
N ARG A 67 -1.26 -10.55 1.60
CA ARG A 67 -0.81 -10.45 0.21
C ARG A 67 -1.23 -9.11 -0.39
N PHE A 68 -0.33 -8.49 -1.14
CA PHE A 68 -0.59 -7.24 -1.85
C PHE A 68 -0.10 -7.39 -3.28
N GLN A 69 -0.98 -7.09 -4.23
CA GLN A 69 -0.67 -7.17 -5.65
C GLN A 69 0.07 -5.93 -6.12
N PHE A 70 1.11 -6.15 -6.93
CA PHE A 70 1.90 -5.07 -7.47
C PHE A 70 1.06 -4.04 -8.24
N SER A 71 0.08 -4.48 -9.01
CA SER A 71 -0.78 -3.62 -9.83
C SER A 71 -1.56 -2.56 -9.04
N SER A 72 -1.84 -2.82 -7.76
CA SER A 72 -2.69 -1.98 -6.93
C SER A 72 -1.91 -0.85 -6.23
N PHE A 73 -0.58 -0.78 -6.36
CA PHE A 73 0.27 0.24 -5.72
C PHE A 73 -0.15 1.66 -6.07
N HIS A 74 -0.37 1.93 -7.36
CA HIS A 74 -0.70 3.28 -7.82
C HIS A 74 -2.03 3.78 -7.22
N ASN A 75 -3.07 2.95 -7.29
CA ASN A 75 -4.38 3.27 -6.71
C ASN A 75 -4.26 3.53 -5.20
N LEU A 76 -3.60 2.63 -4.47
CA LEU A 76 -3.40 2.77 -3.03
C LEU A 76 -2.66 4.07 -2.69
N LEU A 77 -1.50 4.30 -3.29
CA LEU A 77 -0.62 5.41 -2.94
C LEU A 77 -1.19 6.77 -3.38
N SER A 78 -2.01 6.80 -4.44
CA SER A 78 -2.69 8.02 -4.88
C SER A 78 -3.65 8.57 -3.81
N CYS A 79 -4.22 7.68 -2.99
CA CYS A 79 -5.15 8.04 -1.92
C CYS A 79 -4.43 8.45 -0.62
N LEU A 80 -3.11 8.29 -0.52
CA LEU A 80 -2.33 8.41 0.71
C LEU A 80 -1.20 9.45 0.61
N PRO A 81 -1.48 10.71 0.26
CA PRO A 81 -0.42 11.70 0.00
C PRO A 81 0.35 12.12 1.26
N LYS A 82 -0.16 11.83 2.47
CA LYS A 82 0.49 12.10 3.76
C LYS A 82 1.25 10.90 4.33
N LEU A 83 1.32 9.79 3.58
CA LEU A 83 1.96 8.57 4.05
C LEU A 83 3.43 8.82 4.39
N GLN A 84 3.84 8.41 5.58
CA GLN A 84 5.20 8.49 6.10
C GLN A 84 5.85 7.12 6.21
N HIS A 85 5.04 6.10 6.51
CA HIS A 85 5.48 4.73 6.74
C HIS A 85 4.58 3.75 5.98
N LEU A 86 5.20 2.90 5.18
CA LEU A 86 4.56 1.78 4.50
C LEU A 86 5.24 0.47 4.90
N SER A 87 4.46 -0.52 5.31
CA SER A 87 4.94 -1.89 5.52
C SER A 87 4.02 -2.88 4.81
N ILE A 88 4.57 -3.75 3.97
CA ILE A 88 3.85 -4.80 3.26
C ILE A 88 4.57 -6.14 3.47
N ASN A 89 3.87 -7.11 4.06
CA ASN A 89 4.43 -8.41 4.45
C ASN A 89 4.52 -9.42 3.30
N SER A 90 3.76 -9.24 2.22
CA SER A 90 3.83 -10.14 1.07
C SER A 90 3.45 -9.39 -0.20
N LEU A 91 4.41 -8.70 -0.80
CA LEU A 91 4.25 -8.13 -2.13
C LEU A 91 4.40 -9.22 -3.18
N VAL A 92 3.38 -9.41 -4.00
CA VAL A 92 3.35 -10.41 -5.08
C VAL A 92 3.24 -9.75 -6.44
N ASP A 93 3.89 -10.37 -7.44
CA ASP A 93 3.74 -9.98 -8.84
C ASP A 93 2.36 -10.39 -9.37
N ASP A 94 1.83 -9.62 -10.32
CA ASP A 94 0.62 -9.98 -11.04
C ASP A 94 0.98 -10.69 -12.34
N TYR A 95 0.72 -11.99 -12.39
CA TYR A 95 0.88 -12.80 -13.60
C TYR A 95 0.16 -12.23 -14.84
N TYR A 96 -0.91 -11.44 -14.64
CA TYR A 96 -1.76 -10.91 -15.70
C TYR A 96 -1.65 -9.39 -15.89
N TYR A 97 -0.86 -8.67 -15.08
CA TYR A 97 -0.78 -7.22 -15.24
C TYR A 97 0.05 -6.88 -16.47
N GLN A 98 -0.48 -5.97 -17.29
CA GLN A 98 0.21 -5.49 -18.46
C GLN A 98 1.47 -4.75 -18.01
N LYS A 99 2.64 -5.39 -18.16
CA LYS A 99 3.98 -4.88 -17.82
C LYS A 99 4.34 -3.52 -18.45
N ASN A 100 3.47 -2.99 -19.31
CA ASN A 100 3.62 -1.77 -20.09
C ASN A 100 2.64 -0.64 -19.70
N LYS A 101 1.81 -0.80 -18.66
CA LYS A 101 0.96 0.30 -18.20
C LYS A 101 1.85 1.39 -17.60
N LYS A 102 1.97 2.53 -18.29
CA LYS A 102 2.69 3.71 -17.78
C LYS A 102 1.95 4.22 -16.55
N LEU A 103 2.56 4.06 -15.39
CA LEU A 103 2.07 4.66 -14.16
C LEU A 103 2.47 6.14 -14.15
N SER A 104 1.52 7.01 -13.81
CA SER A 104 1.85 8.41 -13.58
C SER A 104 2.61 8.51 -12.25
N PRO A 105 3.78 9.17 -12.21
CA PRO A 105 4.56 9.25 -10.99
C PRO A 105 3.76 9.96 -9.88
N ILE A 106 3.75 9.37 -8.69
CA ILE A 106 3.07 9.92 -7.52
C ILE A 106 4.12 10.51 -6.58
N GLN A 107 4.01 11.80 -6.27
CA GLN A 107 4.94 12.45 -5.33
C GLN A 107 4.55 12.18 -3.87
N LEU A 108 5.12 11.13 -3.28
CA LEU A 108 5.00 10.82 -1.86
C LEU A 108 6.09 11.53 -1.04
N LYS A 109 5.97 12.85 -0.89
CA LYS A 109 7.00 13.71 -0.27
C LYS A 109 7.30 13.33 1.20
N TYR A 110 6.29 12.83 1.90
CA TYR A 110 6.38 12.48 3.31
C TYR A 110 6.83 11.04 3.54
N LEU A 111 6.80 10.16 2.54
CA LEU A 111 7.12 8.75 2.70
C LEU A 111 8.62 8.59 2.98
N LYS A 112 8.96 8.25 4.22
CA LYS A 112 10.35 8.10 4.69
C LYS A 112 10.75 6.66 4.93
N TYR A 113 9.80 5.82 5.33
CA TYR A 113 10.06 4.42 5.66
C TYR A 113 9.23 3.49 4.79
N VAL A 114 9.90 2.54 4.14
CA VAL A 114 9.28 1.48 3.36
C VAL A 114 9.85 0.13 3.79
N SER A 115 8.98 -0.79 4.18
CA SER A 115 9.32 -2.18 4.49
C SER A 115 8.54 -3.10 3.58
N LEU A 116 9.23 -3.89 2.76
CA LEU A 116 8.61 -4.79 1.78
C LEU A 116 9.20 -6.17 1.93
N LYS A 117 8.32 -7.18 2.02
CA LYS A 117 8.70 -8.57 1.84
C LYS A 117 8.19 -9.05 0.48
N LEU A 118 9.13 -9.34 -0.40
CA LEU A 118 8.91 -9.74 -1.79
C LEU A 118 8.68 -11.25 -1.88
N ASP A 119 7.52 -11.62 -2.42
CA ASP A 119 7.13 -12.99 -2.74
C ASP A 119 6.92 -13.10 -4.26
N CYS A 120 7.87 -13.74 -4.94
CA CYS A 120 7.84 -13.94 -6.40
C CYS A 120 7.86 -12.64 -7.24
N VAL A 121 8.46 -11.56 -6.74
CA VAL A 121 8.66 -10.30 -7.48
C VAL A 121 10.08 -10.22 -8.05
N TYR A 122 10.21 -10.13 -9.36
CA TYR A 122 11.50 -9.99 -10.03
C TYR A 122 12.16 -8.63 -9.75
N PHE A 123 13.49 -8.57 -9.81
CA PHE A 123 14.24 -7.34 -9.54
C PHE A 123 13.81 -6.18 -10.46
N ASP A 124 13.63 -6.43 -11.76
CA ASP A 124 13.22 -5.40 -12.72
C ASP A 124 11.82 -4.82 -12.42
N GLU A 125 10.91 -5.64 -11.87
CA GLU A 125 9.59 -5.20 -11.41
C GLU A 125 9.76 -4.28 -10.20
N PHE A 126 10.55 -4.72 -9.22
CA PHE A 126 10.85 -3.95 -8.02
C PHE A 126 11.54 -2.61 -8.32
N GLU A 127 12.49 -2.61 -9.26
CA GLU A 127 13.22 -1.41 -9.67
C GLU A 127 12.29 -0.33 -10.22
N LYS A 128 11.26 -0.72 -10.98
CA LYS A 128 10.22 0.21 -11.46
C LYS A 128 9.49 0.89 -10.30
N ILE A 129 9.13 0.15 -9.25
CA ILE A 129 8.43 0.71 -8.07
C ILE A 129 9.27 1.79 -7.39
N ILE A 130 10.54 1.48 -7.18
CA ILE A 130 11.48 2.40 -6.53
C ILE A 130 11.58 3.68 -7.34
N LYS A 131 11.71 3.54 -8.67
CA LYS A 131 11.80 4.66 -9.62
C LYS A 131 10.50 5.45 -9.77
N GLU A 132 9.34 4.91 -9.45
CA GLU A 132 8.05 5.59 -9.66
C GLU A 132 7.45 6.18 -8.37
N PHE A 133 7.68 5.55 -7.22
CA PHE A 133 6.98 5.88 -5.97
C PHE A 133 7.90 6.29 -4.84
N PHE A 134 9.13 5.79 -4.79
CA PHE A 134 9.96 5.84 -3.59
C PHE A 134 11.10 6.85 -3.65
N HIS A 135 10.85 8.01 -4.26
CA HIS A 135 11.86 9.05 -4.46
C HIS A 135 12.39 9.72 -3.18
N HIS A 136 11.63 9.70 -2.08
CA HIS A 136 11.94 10.46 -0.86
C HIS A 136 12.19 9.57 0.37
N ILE A 137 12.30 8.26 0.16
CA ILE A 137 12.51 7.31 1.24
C ILE A 137 13.90 7.51 1.84
N GLN A 138 13.99 7.34 3.15
CA GLN A 138 15.23 7.37 3.91
C GLN A 138 15.64 5.96 4.32
N ILE A 139 14.64 5.10 4.60
CA ILE A 139 14.86 3.72 5.03
C ILE A 139 14.06 2.80 4.12
N LEU A 140 14.77 1.83 3.54
CA LEU A 140 14.21 0.72 2.79
C LEU A 140 14.60 -0.59 3.47
N HIS A 141 13.61 -1.29 4.00
CA HIS A 141 13.78 -2.66 4.48
C HIS A 141 13.20 -3.62 3.44
N LEU A 142 14.06 -4.48 2.91
CA LEU A 142 13.69 -5.46 1.90
C LEU A 142 13.95 -6.86 2.43
N THR A 143 12.96 -7.73 2.35
CA THR A 143 13.11 -9.18 2.56
C THR A 143 12.62 -9.89 1.32
N THR A 144 13.28 -10.98 0.92
CA THR A 144 12.90 -11.75 -0.27
C THR A 144 12.70 -13.21 0.11
N VAL A 145 11.62 -13.85 -0.38
CA VAL A 145 11.42 -15.31 -0.17
C VAL A 145 12.32 -16.12 -1.12
N ARG A 146 12.68 -15.57 -2.30
CA ARG A 146 13.57 -16.18 -3.29
C ARG A 146 14.60 -15.13 -3.74
N GLY A 147 15.73 -15.07 -3.04
CA GLY A 147 16.68 -13.95 -3.12
C GLY A 147 17.74 -14.03 -4.23
N GLU A 148 17.85 -15.16 -4.94
CA GLU A 148 18.93 -15.39 -5.92
C GLU A 148 19.00 -14.29 -6.99
N THR A 149 17.85 -13.85 -7.51
CA THR A 149 17.77 -12.77 -8.51
C THR A 149 18.15 -11.39 -7.98
N TYR A 150 18.11 -11.15 -6.67
CA TYR A 150 18.52 -9.90 -6.03
C TYR A 150 20.01 -9.90 -5.66
N LEU A 151 20.59 -11.09 -5.50
CA LEU A 151 22.03 -11.26 -5.23
C LEU A 151 22.85 -11.19 -6.53
N ASP A 152 22.30 -11.70 -7.64
CA ASP A 152 22.97 -11.76 -8.95
C ASP A 152 22.61 -10.59 -9.89
N ALA A 153 21.77 -9.64 -9.44
CA ALA A 153 21.48 -8.42 -10.17
C ALA A 153 22.80 -7.65 -10.37
N LYS A 154 23.31 -7.67 -11.61
CA LYS A 154 24.61 -7.08 -11.97
C LYS A 154 24.66 -5.62 -11.51
N ARG A 155 25.62 -5.35 -10.63
CA ARG A 155 26.04 -4.00 -10.24
C ARG A 155 26.55 -3.21 -11.43
#